data_AF-A0A3D5KT94-F1
#
_entry.id   AF-A0A3D5KT94-F1
#
_cell.length_a   1.000
_cell.length_b   1.000
_cell.length_c   1.000
_cell.angle_alpha   90.00
_cell.angle_beta   90.00
_cell.angle_gamma   90.00
#
_symmetry.space_group_name_H-M   'P 1'
#
loop_
_entity.id
_entity.type
_entity.pdbx_description
1 polymer ?
#
loop_
_entity_poly.entity_id
_entity_poly.type
_entity_poly.pdbx_seq_one_letter_code
_entity_poly.pdbx_strand_id
1 'polypeptide(L)'
;MKETRFIAQNKEKWHEAEELLNSPVKDPEKLANLFVQVVDDLSYSRTYYPNRSVRVYLNKIARIYFSLIYSQKKEKRGLFKFFWLDELPQVILFCKKELIISLIVFLAAVSIGVFSSMNDPQFANSILGDSYIKMTEKNIASGDPMAVYKESQQVTMFLGITLNNLMVAFRTYVLGIFIGIGTLASLVSNGVMVGCFQYYFLERGLFIESASSIWLHGTLEISSIILAGGAGLTLGRGLIFPGTYSRLQSLQVSGMRSLKLMLGITPVFVVAAIIESFLTRYTHAPVIVKLILIVLSAAFIVGYLIIYPWMKSKKRFEAPLKETKLPPSNTEPTQFHNIKSNSDVLKDTFRFYSRHSSRIVPLVLGVAAAVSGLSLFLDEEPTIFFANLWWQSFFSDMFYALHTPTWPFIIINSVALTIILYLLMVLVEKEYR
;
A
#
# COMPACT_ATOMS: atom_id res chain seq x y z
N MET A 1 -54.09 6.00 -23.18
CA MET A 1 -55.23 5.56 -22.34
C MET A 1 -55.82 6.79 -21.61
N LYS A 2 -57.06 6.75 -21.07
CA LYS A 2 -57.50 7.78 -20.09
C LYS A 2 -56.90 7.50 -18.72
N GLU A 3 -56.47 8.53 -18.00
CA GLU A 3 -55.81 8.43 -16.69
C GLU A 3 -56.60 7.59 -15.67
N THR A 4 -57.91 7.79 -15.58
CA THR A 4 -58.79 7.03 -14.67
C THR A 4 -58.78 5.53 -14.94
N ARG A 5 -58.69 5.12 -16.22
CA ARG A 5 -58.57 3.70 -16.60
C ARG A 5 -57.18 3.14 -16.30
N PHE A 6 -56.13 3.94 -16.49
CA PHE A 6 -54.75 3.56 -16.13
C PHE A 6 -54.61 3.34 -14.62
N ILE A 7 -55.16 4.25 -13.81
CA ILE A 7 -55.22 4.09 -12.35
C ILE A 7 -56.03 2.84 -11.98
N ALA A 8 -57.23 2.66 -12.54
CA ALA A 8 -58.08 1.51 -12.23
C ALA A 8 -57.41 0.15 -12.55
N GLN A 9 -56.58 0.07 -13.60
CA GLN A 9 -55.89 -1.16 -13.99
C GLN A 9 -54.66 -1.53 -13.14
N ASN A 10 -54.03 -0.55 -12.49
CA ASN A 10 -52.77 -0.76 -11.77
C ASN A 10 -52.83 -0.46 -10.26
N LYS A 11 -53.93 0.13 -9.75
CA LYS A 11 -54.09 0.50 -8.33
C LYS A 11 -53.80 -0.65 -7.36
N GLU A 12 -54.25 -1.87 -7.66
CA GLU A 12 -54.03 -3.04 -6.78
C GLU A 12 -52.54 -3.39 -6.65
N LYS A 13 -51.80 -3.37 -7.77
CA LYS A 13 -50.33 -3.58 -7.78
C LYS A 13 -49.60 -2.49 -7.00
N TRP A 14 -50.05 -1.24 -7.10
CA TRP A 14 -49.46 -0.12 -6.36
C TRP A 14 -49.76 -0.23 -4.86
N HIS A 15 -50.94 -0.74 -4.48
CA HIS A 15 -51.28 -1.04 -3.10
C HIS A 15 -50.41 -2.16 -2.53
N GLU A 16 -50.27 -3.27 -3.25
CA GLU A 16 -49.35 -4.37 -2.91
C GLU A 16 -47.90 -3.87 -2.79
N ALA A 17 -47.48 -2.95 -3.65
CA ALA A 17 -46.18 -2.31 -3.57
C ALA A 17 -46.02 -1.45 -2.30
N GLU A 18 -47.05 -0.72 -1.84
CA GLU A 18 -47.02 0.01 -0.57
C GLU A 18 -47.09 -0.91 0.66
N GLU A 19 -47.88 -2.00 0.61
CA GLU A 19 -47.92 -3.02 1.67
C GLU A 19 -46.55 -3.69 1.86
N LEU A 20 -45.87 -4.09 0.79
CA LEU A 20 -44.53 -4.68 0.88
C LEU A 20 -43.49 -3.69 1.41
N LEU A 21 -43.63 -2.39 1.14
CA LEU A 21 -42.78 -1.35 1.75
C LEU A 21 -42.97 -1.26 3.26
N ASN A 22 -44.21 -1.42 3.74
CA ASN A 22 -44.56 -1.36 5.16
C ASN A 22 -44.31 -2.68 5.90
N SER A 23 -44.24 -3.82 5.19
CA SER A 23 -43.97 -5.13 5.78
C SER A 23 -42.60 -5.19 6.50
N PRO A 24 -42.51 -5.82 7.68
CA PRO A 24 -41.24 -6.06 8.37
C PRO A 24 -40.36 -7.07 7.62
N VAL A 25 -40.96 -8.02 6.89
CA VAL A 25 -40.26 -9.01 6.07
C VAL A 25 -40.48 -8.68 4.60
N LYS A 26 -39.39 -8.44 3.88
CA LYS A 26 -39.40 -8.04 2.47
C LYS A 26 -38.79 -9.15 1.63
N ASP A 27 -39.63 -9.87 0.90
CA ASP A 27 -39.22 -10.85 -0.10
C ASP A 27 -38.42 -10.14 -1.22
N PRO A 28 -37.14 -10.49 -1.45
CA PRO A 28 -36.30 -9.85 -2.47
C PRO A 28 -36.83 -9.99 -3.90
N GLU A 29 -37.43 -11.13 -4.24
CA GLU A 29 -37.90 -11.41 -5.61
C GLU A 29 -39.17 -10.62 -5.91
N LYS A 30 -40.13 -10.66 -4.98
CA LYS A 30 -41.35 -9.83 -5.04
C LYS A 30 -41.03 -8.34 -5.06
N LEU A 31 -40.03 -7.91 -4.28
CA LEU A 31 -39.58 -6.51 -4.20
C LEU A 31 -38.91 -6.04 -5.50
N ALA A 32 -38.14 -6.90 -6.18
CA ALA A 32 -37.57 -6.59 -7.49
C ALA A 32 -38.66 -6.51 -8.58
N ASN A 33 -39.59 -7.46 -8.61
CA ASN A 33 -40.67 -7.52 -9.59
C ASN A 33 -41.61 -6.29 -9.49
N LEU A 34 -42.02 -5.90 -8.27
CA LEU A 34 -42.85 -4.72 -8.05
C LEU A 34 -42.09 -3.41 -8.36
N PHE A 35 -40.78 -3.35 -8.13
CA PHE A 35 -39.98 -2.18 -8.49
C PHE A 35 -39.98 -1.93 -10.01
N VAL A 36 -39.75 -2.97 -10.82
CA VAL A 36 -39.78 -2.85 -12.29
C VAL A 36 -41.14 -2.32 -12.75
N GLN A 37 -42.23 -2.92 -12.28
CA GLN A 37 -43.59 -2.51 -12.65
C GLN A 37 -43.88 -1.04 -12.28
N VAL A 38 -43.48 -0.59 -11.08
CA VAL A 38 -43.66 0.81 -10.66
C VAL A 38 -42.81 1.78 -11.50
N VAL A 39 -41.62 1.37 -11.95
CA VAL A 39 -40.77 2.20 -12.83
C VAL A 39 -41.33 2.28 -14.25
N ASP A 40 -41.91 1.20 -14.77
CA ASP A 40 -42.58 1.18 -16.07
C ASP A 40 -43.84 2.07 -16.05
N ASP A 41 -44.70 1.91 -15.04
CA ASP A 41 -45.89 2.76 -14.84
C ASP A 41 -45.52 4.23 -14.63
N LEU A 42 -44.43 4.52 -13.90
CA LEU A 42 -43.89 5.88 -13.75
C LEU A 42 -43.43 6.46 -15.10
N SER A 43 -42.81 5.64 -15.94
CA SER A 43 -42.34 6.05 -17.26
C SER A 43 -43.53 6.35 -18.19
N TYR A 44 -44.56 5.49 -18.19
CA TYR A 44 -45.83 5.77 -18.88
C TYR A 44 -46.48 7.08 -18.38
N SER A 45 -46.56 7.24 -17.06
CA SER A 45 -47.16 8.43 -16.44
C SER A 45 -46.38 9.72 -16.69
N ARG A 46 -45.04 9.66 -16.85
CA ARG A 46 -44.23 10.83 -17.21
C ARG A 46 -44.52 11.30 -18.64
N THR A 47 -44.72 10.37 -19.58
CA THR A 47 -45.02 10.66 -20.99
C THR A 47 -46.44 11.16 -21.19
N TYR A 48 -47.45 10.44 -20.66
CA TYR A 48 -48.86 10.72 -20.97
C TYR A 48 -49.58 11.61 -19.95
N TYR A 49 -49.08 11.67 -18.70
CA TYR A 49 -49.72 12.41 -17.59
C TYR A 49 -48.75 13.34 -16.84
N PRO A 50 -47.97 14.21 -17.54
CA PRO A 50 -46.85 14.94 -16.94
C PRO A 50 -47.27 15.85 -15.78
N ASN A 51 -48.46 16.45 -15.81
CA ASN A 51 -48.91 17.42 -14.79
C ASN A 51 -49.96 16.83 -13.82
N ARG A 52 -49.88 15.52 -13.52
CA ARG A 52 -50.88 14.82 -12.69
C ARG A 52 -50.29 14.20 -11.42
N SER A 53 -51.15 13.98 -10.43
CA SER A 53 -50.78 13.44 -9.11
C SER A 53 -50.25 12.00 -9.18
N VAL A 54 -50.78 11.17 -10.09
CA VAL A 54 -50.32 9.78 -10.30
C VAL A 54 -48.82 9.70 -10.61
N ARG A 55 -48.27 10.65 -11.38
CA ARG A 55 -46.82 10.77 -11.63
C ARG A 55 -46.04 10.98 -10.33
N VAL A 56 -46.54 11.85 -9.46
CA VAL A 56 -45.89 12.21 -8.18
C VAL A 56 -45.93 11.03 -7.20
N TYR A 57 -47.07 10.35 -7.13
CA TYR A 57 -47.27 9.13 -6.34
C TYR A 57 -46.31 8.01 -6.76
N LEU A 58 -46.28 7.65 -8.04
CA LEU A 58 -45.38 6.62 -8.55
C LEU A 58 -43.90 6.99 -8.37
N ASN A 59 -43.55 8.27 -8.54
CA ASN A 59 -42.19 8.75 -8.31
C ASN A 59 -41.76 8.67 -6.83
N LYS A 60 -42.70 8.80 -5.89
CA LYS A 60 -42.45 8.57 -4.45
C LYS A 60 -42.15 7.09 -4.19
N ILE A 61 -43.00 6.18 -4.66
CA ILE A 61 -42.83 4.73 -4.46
C ILE A 61 -41.52 4.25 -5.13
N ALA A 62 -41.29 4.61 -6.39
CA ALA A 62 -40.07 4.26 -7.13
C ALA A 62 -38.79 4.70 -6.40
N ARG A 63 -38.77 5.90 -5.79
CA ARG A 63 -37.63 6.38 -5.00
C ARG A 63 -37.40 5.55 -3.74
N ILE A 64 -38.45 5.10 -3.07
CA ILE A 64 -38.33 4.27 -1.86
C ILE A 64 -37.81 2.87 -2.23
N TYR A 65 -38.37 2.24 -3.27
CA TYR A 65 -37.87 0.95 -3.77
C TYR A 65 -36.42 1.05 -4.27
N PHE A 66 -36.07 2.08 -5.05
CA PHE A 66 -34.69 2.31 -5.48
C PHE A 66 -33.75 2.47 -4.26
N SER A 67 -34.18 3.21 -3.23
CA SER A 67 -33.44 3.30 -1.98
C SER A 67 -33.28 1.92 -1.32
N LEU A 68 -34.31 1.09 -1.23
CA LEU A 68 -34.21 -0.23 -0.60
C LEU A 68 -33.34 -1.23 -1.38
N ILE A 69 -33.42 -1.23 -2.71
CA ILE A 69 -32.65 -2.14 -3.58
C ILE A 69 -31.17 -1.72 -3.66
N TYR A 70 -30.90 -0.41 -3.78
CA TYR A 70 -29.56 0.11 -4.03
C TYR A 70 -28.86 0.72 -2.79
N SER A 71 -29.56 0.86 -1.66
CA SER A 71 -28.90 1.18 -0.38
C SER A 71 -28.08 -0.03 0.07
N GLN A 72 -26.79 0.01 -0.26
CA GLN A 72 -25.81 -0.86 0.35
C GLN A 72 -25.91 -0.71 1.87
N LYS A 73 -26.31 -1.78 2.57
CA LYS A 73 -26.11 -1.90 4.02
C LYS A 73 -24.63 -1.69 4.31
N LYS A 74 -24.28 -0.46 4.70
CA LYS A 74 -22.93 -0.09 5.14
C LYS A 74 -22.72 -0.67 6.54
N GLU A 75 -22.49 -1.98 6.62
CA GLU A 75 -21.98 -2.62 7.84
C GLU A 75 -20.54 -2.17 8.08
N LYS A 76 -20.41 -0.95 8.63
CA LYS A 76 -19.13 -0.39 9.07
C LYS A 76 -18.58 -1.13 10.29
N ARG A 77 -19.46 -1.78 11.07
CA ARG A 77 -19.09 -2.67 12.17
C ARG A 77 -18.52 -3.95 11.59
N GLY A 78 -17.21 -4.16 11.75
CA GLY A 78 -16.52 -5.36 11.28
C GLY A 78 -15.46 -5.12 10.20
N LEU A 79 -15.41 -3.95 9.56
CA LEU A 79 -14.44 -3.67 8.47
C LEU A 79 -12.98 -3.97 8.84
N PHE A 80 -12.54 -3.60 10.04
CA PHE A 80 -11.19 -3.92 10.54
C PHE A 80 -10.99 -5.43 10.68
N LYS A 81 -11.91 -6.14 11.35
CA LYS A 81 -11.85 -7.60 11.52
C LYS A 81 -11.87 -8.33 10.16
N PHE A 82 -12.71 -7.87 9.23
CA PHE A 82 -12.81 -8.41 7.88
C PHE A 82 -11.52 -8.18 7.07
N PHE A 83 -10.89 -7.01 7.20
CA PHE A 83 -9.60 -6.74 6.57
C PHE A 83 -8.52 -7.74 7.05
N TRP A 84 -8.33 -7.88 8.36
CA TRP A 84 -7.28 -8.75 8.91
C TRP A 84 -7.57 -10.25 8.81
N LEU A 85 -8.83 -10.68 8.92
CA LEU A 85 -9.18 -12.11 8.89
C LEU A 85 -9.56 -12.63 7.50
N ASP A 86 -9.90 -11.76 6.55
CA ASP A 86 -10.38 -12.18 5.24
C ASP A 86 -9.64 -11.49 4.08
N GLU A 87 -9.68 -10.15 3.96
CA GLU A 87 -9.08 -9.47 2.80
C GLU A 87 -7.56 -9.65 2.70
N LEU A 88 -6.82 -9.40 3.78
CA LEU A 88 -5.35 -9.45 3.77
C LEU A 88 -4.82 -10.87 3.50
N PRO A 89 -5.34 -11.94 4.12
CA PRO A 89 -5.03 -13.32 3.70
C PRO A 89 -5.30 -13.60 2.22
N GLN A 90 -6.41 -13.11 1.64
CA GLN A 90 -6.64 -13.26 0.19
C GLN A 90 -5.61 -12.49 -0.65
N VAL A 91 -5.21 -11.29 -0.23
CA VAL A 91 -4.16 -10.51 -0.89
C VAL A 91 -2.82 -11.25 -0.85
N ILE A 92 -2.44 -11.84 0.29
CA ILE A 92 -1.22 -12.65 0.42
C ILE A 92 -1.24 -13.82 -0.58
N LEU A 93 -2.36 -14.53 -0.72
CA LEU A 93 -2.51 -15.61 -1.70
C LEU A 93 -2.44 -15.11 -3.15
N PHE A 94 -2.90 -13.90 -3.44
CA PHE A 94 -2.80 -13.26 -4.76
C PHE A 94 -1.36 -12.85 -5.14
N CYS A 95 -0.55 -12.49 -4.14
CA CYS A 95 0.87 -12.13 -4.27
C CYS A 95 1.82 -13.33 -4.08
N LYS A 96 1.32 -14.56 -3.88
CA LYS A 96 2.11 -15.68 -3.35
C LYS A 96 3.36 -16.03 -4.17
N LYS A 97 3.32 -15.91 -5.50
CA LYS A 97 4.48 -16.26 -6.35
C LYS A 97 5.57 -15.20 -6.19
N GLU A 98 5.15 -13.95 -6.14
CA GLU A 98 5.99 -12.76 -6.03
C GLU A 98 6.62 -12.67 -4.64
N LEU A 99 5.91 -13.11 -3.60
CA LEU A 99 6.43 -13.27 -2.24
C LEU A 99 7.50 -14.37 -2.15
N ILE A 100 7.31 -15.50 -2.85
CA ILE A 100 8.33 -16.56 -2.93
C ILE A 100 9.58 -16.07 -3.68
N ILE A 101 9.40 -15.37 -4.81
CA ILE A 101 10.54 -14.77 -5.55
C ILE A 101 11.28 -13.76 -4.66
N SER A 102 10.55 -12.88 -3.97
CA SER A 102 11.12 -11.90 -3.03
C SER A 102 11.96 -12.58 -1.95
N LEU A 103 11.44 -13.64 -1.33
CA LEU A 103 12.15 -14.43 -0.31
C LEU A 103 13.42 -15.09 -0.89
N ILE A 104 13.33 -15.74 -2.05
CA ILE A 104 14.49 -16.41 -2.68
C ILE A 104 15.58 -15.39 -3.02
N VAL A 105 15.21 -14.24 -3.60
CA VAL A 105 16.14 -13.17 -3.97
C VAL A 105 16.80 -12.57 -2.73
N PHE A 106 16.03 -12.34 -1.66
CA PHE A 106 16.58 -11.84 -0.40
C PHE A 106 17.55 -12.84 0.25
N LEU A 107 17.20 -14.12 0.31
CA LEU A 107 18.07 -15.16 0.86
C LEU A 107 19.35 -15.34 0.02
N ALA A 108 19.25 -15.31 -1.31
CA ALA A 108 20.41 -15.34 -2.20
C ALA A 108 21.32 -14.11 -1.98
N ALA A 109 20.74 -12.92 -1.78
CA ALA A 109 21.49 -11.72 -1.46
C ALA A 109 22.18 -11.76 -0.08
N VAL A 110 21.53 -12.32 0.95
CA VAL A 110 22.17 -12.62 2.24
C VAL A 110 23.35 -13.57 2.04
N SER A 111 23.19 -14.64 1.25
CA SER A 111 24.29 -15.57 0.94
C SER A 111 25.44 -14.90 0.20
N ILE A 112 25.15 -13.98 -0.73
CA ILE A 112 26.17 -13.15 -1.41
C ILE A 112 26.90 -12.26 -0.38
N GLY A 113 26.18 -11.57 0.50
CA GLY A 113 26.80 -10.74 1.54
C GLY A 113 27.74 -11.51 2.45
N VAL A 114 27.30 -12.67 2.96
CA VAL A 114 28.14 -13.57 3.77
C VAL A 114 29.36 -14.04 2.99
N PHE A 115 29.17 -14.58 1.78
CA PHE A 115 30.28 -15.13 0.99
C PHE A 115 31.29 -14.06 0.55
N SER A 116 30.83 -12.87 0.18
CA SER A 116 31.75 -11.76 -0.15
C SER A 116 32.55 -11.31 1.06
N SER A 117 31.92 -11.14 2.24
CA SER A 117 32.66 -10.81 3.47
C SER A 117 33.59 -11.93 3.97
N MET A 118 33.33 -13.20 3.63
CA MET A 118 34.26 -14.31 3.91
C MET A 118 35.55 -14.23 3.09
N ASN A 119 35.49 -13.72 1.87
CA ASN A 119 36.63 -13.69 0.94
C ASN A 119 37.38 -12.35 0.95
N ASP A 120 36.69 -11.25 1.27
CA ASP A 120 37.26 -9.91 1.36
C ASP A 120 36.80 -9.20 2.65
N PRO A 121 37.69 -9.04 3.65
CA PRO A 121 37.38 -8.27 4.86
C PRO A 121 37.01 -6.80 4.59
N GLN A 122 37.50 -6.18 3.50
CA GLN A 122 37.17 -4.80 3.14
C GLN A 122 35.73 -4.66 2.58
N PHE A 123 35.12 -5.76 2.12
CA PHE A 123 33.73 -5.75 1.64
C PHE A 123 32.74 -5.29 2.72
N ALA A 124 33.02 -5.60 3.99
CA ALA A 124 32.22 -5.10 5.12
C ALA A 124 32.28 -3.56 5.22
N ASN A 125 33.45 -2.95 5.02
CA ASN A 125 33.64 -1.50 5.00
C ASN A 125 32.91 -0.85 3.81
N SER A 126 32.93 -1.47 2.61
CA SER A 126 32.21 -0.95 1.44
C SER A 126 30.69 -0.98 1.58
N ILE A 127 30.13 -1.97 2.29
CA ILE A 127 28.68 -2.16 2.43
C ILE A 127 28.11 -1.46 3.69
N LEU A 128 28.82 -1.50 4.82
CA LEU A 128 28.37 -0.93 6.10
C LEU A 128 28.92 0.49 6.33
N GLY A 129 29.99 0.87 5.63
CA GLY A 129 30.67 2.16 5.75
C GLY A 129 31.73 2.20 6.86
N ASP A 130 32.89 2.82 6.58
CA ASP A 130 34.02 2.92 7.52
C ASP A 130 33.65 3.51 8.88
N SER A 131 32.71 4.47 8.91
CA SER A 131 32.20 5.06 10.15
C SER A 131 31.53 4.02 11.05
N TYR A 132 30.69 3.17 10.44
CA TYR A 132 29.98 2.10 11.14
C TYR A 132 30.94 1.03 11.67
N ILE A 133 31.91 0.62 10.84
CA ILE A 133 32.95 -0.34 11.22
C ILE A 133 33.77 0.20 12.40
N LYS A 134 34.33 1.41 12.31
CA LYS A 134 35.15 2.02 13.38
C LYS A 134 34.39 2.21 14.69
N MET A 135 33.11 2.61 14.61
CA MET A 135 32.22 2.69 15.77
C MET A 135 32.01 1.30 16.38
N THR A 136 31.76 0.29 15.56
CA THR A 136 31.54 -1.09 16.01
C THR A 136 32.80 -1.68 16.66
N GLU A 137 33.98 -1.45 16.10
CA GLU A 137 35.27 -1.89 16.67
C GLU A 137 35.53 -1.22 18.03
N LYS A 138 35.24 0.07 18.16
CA LYS A 138 35.32 0.80 19.44
C LYS A 138 34.34 0.20 20.48
N ASN A 139 33.12 -0.12 20.07
CA ASN A 139 32.08 -0.70 20.92
C ASN A 139 32.48 -2.12 21.41
N ILE A 140 33.04 -2.94 20.52
CA ILE A 140 33.62 -4.24 20.85
C ILE A 140 34.79 -4.08 21.84
N ALA A 141 35.70 -3.13 21.60
CA ALA A 141 36.83 -2.85 22.48
C ALA A 141 36.41 -2.35 23.88
N SER A 142 35.26 -1.66 23.99
CA SER A 142 34.66 -1.28 25.28
C SER A 142 33.82 -2.37 25.95
N GLY A 143 33.72 -3.57 25.36
CA GLY A 143 32.97 -4.70 25.92
C GLY A 143 31.46 -4.61 25.78
N ASP A 144 30.95 -3.76 24.88
CA ASP A 144 29.52 -3.62 24.57
C ASP A 144 29.32 -3.52 23.05
N PRO A 145 29.45 -4.63 22.30
CA PRO A 145 29.39 -4.63 20.83
C PRO A 145 28.11 -4.00 20.25
N MET A 146 27.03 -4.01 21.02
CA MET A 146 25.70 -3.52 20.63
C MET A 146 25.40 -2.10 21.16
N ALA A 147 26.40 -1.34 21.64
CA ALA A 147 26.21 -0.01 22.23
C ALA A 147 25.50 1.01 21.31
N VAL A 148 25.64 0.88 19.98
CA VAL A 148 24.94 1.72 18.98
C VAL A 148 23.41 1.76 19.20
N TYR A 149 22.82 0.68 19.72
CA TYR A 149 21.38 0.61 19.99
C TYR A 149 20.97 1.28 21.33
N LYS A 150 21.90 1.90 22.07
CA LYS A 150 21.66 2.44 23.43
C LYS A 150 21.74 3.96 23.54
N GLU A 151 22.38 4.64 22.61
CA GLU A 151 22.81 6.05 22.82
C GLU A 151 21.72 7.11 22.63
N SER A 152 20.58 6.81 21.99
CA SER A 152 19.57 7.82 21.62
C SER A 152 18.27 7.77 22.43
N GLN A 153 17.56 8.90 22.48
CA GLN A 153 16.36 9.07 23.30
C GLN A 153 15.18 8.24 22.75
N GLN A 154 14.58 7.43 23.63
CA GLN A 154 13.66 6.33 23.33
C GLN A 154 12.54 6.65 22.31
N VAL A 155 11.88 7.80 22.46
CA VAL A 155 10.73 8.19 21.62
C VAL A 155 11.19 8.71 20.25
N THR A 156 12.30 9.43 20.22
CA THR A 156 12.93 9.92 18.99
C THR A 156 13.47 8.75 18.16
N MET A 157 14.14 7.80 18.82
CA MET A 157 14.60 6.54 18.24
C MET A 157 13.42 5.76 17.61
N PHE A 158 12.33 5.57 18.35
CA PHE A 158 11.13 4.89 17.87
C PHE A 158 10.52 5.53 16.63
N LEU A 159 10.32 6.85 16.62
CA LEU A 159 9.75 7.54 15.47
C LEU A 159 10.70 7.49 14.26
N GLY A 160 12.01 7.70 14.46
CA GLY A 160 13.02 7.64 13.41
C GLY A 160 13.09 6.27 12.74
N ILE A 161 13.22 5.20 13.53
CA ILE A 161 13.27 3.81 13.03
C ILE A 161 11.98 3.43 12.31
N THR A 162 10.82 3.71 12.93
CA THR A 162 9.51 3.39 12.31
C THR A 162 9.36 4.05 10.95
N LEU A 163 9.71 5.34 10.84
CA LEU A 163 9.61 6.09 9.59
C LEU A 163 10.64 5.61 8.56
N ASN A 164 11.88 5.35 8.98
CA ASN A 164 12.92 4.83 8.08
C ASN A 164 12.52 3.48 7.48
N ASN A 165 12.14 2.52 8.32
CA ASN A 165 11.86 1.15 7.88
C ASN A 165 10.57 1.08 7.05
N LEU A 166 9.55 1.89 7.39
CA LEU A 166 8.37 2.08 6.55
C LEU A 166 8.71 2.75 5.22
N MET A 167 9.64 3.72 5.18
CA MET A 167 10.06 4.39 3.95
C MET A 167 10.89 3.46 3.06
N VAL A 168 11.79 2.66 3.63
CA VAL A 168 12.52 1.60 2.90
C VAL A 168 11.51 0.63 2.26
N ALA A 169 10.58 0.08 3.04
CA ALA A 169 9.54 -0.80 2.52
C ALA A 169 8.66 -0.15 1.43
N PHE A 170 8.25 1.10 1.62
CA PHE A 170 7.44 1.81 0.62
C PHE A 170 8.23 2.11 -0.65
N ARG A 171 9.53 2.44 -0.56
CA ARG A 171 10.43 2.57 -1.71
C ARG A 171 10.59 1.23 -2.44
N THR A 172 10.89 0.14 -1.71
CA THR A 172 10.97 -1.24 -2.26
C THR A 172 9.69 -1.60 -3.03
N TYR A 173 8.52 -1.21 -2.51
CA TYR A 173 7.23 -1.39 -3.16
C TYR A 173 7.05 -0.53 -4.44
N VAL A 174 7.23 0.79 -4.35
CA VAL A 174 6.98 1.73 -5.47
C VAL A 174 7.97 1.52 -6.62
N LEU A 175 9.20 1.12 -6.33
CA LEU A 175 10.19 0.73 -7.35
C LEU A 175 9.73 -0.47 -8.21
N GLY A 176 8.66 -1.16 -7.81
CA GLY A 176 7.99 -2.18 -8.59
C GLY A 176 7.38 -1.67 -9.90
N ILE A 177 7.07 -0.37 -10.00
CA ILE A 177 6.58 0.27 -11.24
C ILE A 177 7.59 0.08 -12.39
N PHE A 178 8.89 0.02 -12.09
CA PHE A 178 9.95 -0.31 -13.06
C PHE A 178 10.04 -1.81 -13.32
N ILE A 179 8.91 -2.44 -13.67
CA ILE A 179 8.84 -3.85 -14.10
C ILE A 179 9.32 -4.83 -13.00
N GLY A 180 9.35 -4.38 -11.74
CA GLY A 180 9.91 -5.11 -10.59
C GLY A 180 11.44 -5.01 -10.42
N ILE A 181 12.18 -4.45 -11.38
CA ILE A 181 13.65 -4.41 -11.37
C ILE A 181 14.17 -3.61 -10.16
N GLY A 182 13.62 -2.42 -9.91
CA GLY A 182 14.02 -1.61 -8.76
C GLY A 182 13.68 -2.26 -7.41
N THR A 183 12.59 -3.03 -7.35
CA THR A 183 12.26 -3.86 -6.18
C THR A 183 13.32 -4.94 -5.95
N LEU A 184 13.75 -5.65 -7.00
CA LEU A 184 14.82 -6.65 -6.91
C LEU A 184 16.14 -6.02 -6.44
N ALA A 185 16.54 -4.89 -7.04
CA ALA A 185 17.75 -4.17 -6.62
C ALA A 185 17.71 -3.76 -5.13
N SER A 186 16.56 -3.29 -4.64
CA SER A 186 16.35 -2.95 -3.24
C SER A 186 16.43 -4.18 -2.31
N LEU A 187 15.83 -5.31 -2.70
CA LEU A 187 15.92 -6.57 -1.97
C LEU A 187 17.36 -7.09 -1.91
N VAL A 188 18.11 -6.99 -3.02
CA VAL A 188 19.52 -7.40 -3.07
C VAL A 188 20.38 -6.53 -2.16
N SER A 189 20.23 -5.20 -2.22
CA SER A 189 20.97 -4.27 -1.35
C SER A 189 20.73 -4.54 0.14
N ASN A 190 19.46 -4.71 0.56
CA ASN A 190 19.13 -5.01 1.95
C ASN A 190 19.60 -6.42 2.37
N GLY A 191 19.47 -7.43 1.49
CA GLY A 191 19.91 -8.79 1.78
C GLY A 191 21.45 -8.87 1.95
N VAL A 192 22.21 -8.26 1.03
CA VAL A 192 23.68 -8.18 1.12
C VAL A 192 24.08 -7.49 2.42
N MET A 193 23.47 -6.35 2.77
CA MET A 193 23.74 -5.64 4.03
C MET A 193 23.54 -6.52 5.27
N VAL A 194 22.43 -7.27 5.35
CA VAL A 194 22.18 -8.22 6.45
C VAL A 194 23.21 -9.36 6.46
N GLY A 195 23.61 -9.86 5.29
CA GLY A 195 24.64 -10.90 5.16
C GLY A 195 26.01 -10.45 5.67
N CYS A 196 26.50 -9.30 5.18
CA CYS A 196 27.77 -8.70 5.62
C CYS A 196 27.77 -8.45 7.13
N PHE A 197 26.68 -7.86 7.63
CA PHE A 197 26.52 -7.59 9.05
C PHE A 197 26.64 -8.87 9.89
N GLN A 198 25.85 -9.91 9.58
CA GLN A 198 25.82 -11.13 10.39
C GLN A 198 27.17 -11.85 10.36
N TYR A 199 27.85 -11.86 9.20
CA TYR A 199 29.19 -12.44 9.09
C TYR A 199 30.25 -11.65 9.87
N TYR A 200 30.22 -10.32 9.85
CA TYR A 200 31.20 -9.46 10.54
C TYR A 200 31.31 -9.78 12.04
N PHE A 201 30.18 -10.05 12.70
CA PHE A 201 30.16 -10.48 14.11
C PHE A 201 30.44 -11.97 14.30
N LEU A 202 30.12 -12.82 13.32
CA LEU A 202 30.43 -14.26 13.35
C LEU A 202 31.94 -14.50 13.34
N GLU A 203 32.67 -13.83 12.45
CA GLU A 203 34.14 -13.87 12.37
C GLU A 203 34.82 -13.48 13.70
N ARG A 204 34.21 -12.55 14.44
CA ARG A 204 34.70 -12.04 15.74
C ARG A 204 34.23 -12.85 16.95
N GLY A 205 33.56 -13.99 16.74
CA GLY A 205 33.04 -14.85 17.81
C GLY A 205 31.80 -14.31 18.54
N LEU A 206 31.19 -13.23 18.04
CA LEU A 206 30.09 -12.50 18.68
C LEU A 206 28.71 -12.84 18.09
N PHE A 207 28.61 -13.89 17.28
CA PHE A 207 27.38 -14.27 16.56
C PHE A 207 26.13 -14.39 17.45
N ILE A 208 26.25 -15.02 18.62
CA ILE A 208 25.09 -15.23 19.52
C ILE A 208 24.58 -13.89 20.07
N GLU A 209 25.49 -12.96 20.38
CA GLU A 209 25.14 -11.65 20.90
C GLU A 209 24.48 -10.79 19.81
N SER A 210 25.09 -10.68 18.64
CA SER A 210 24.54 -9.92 17.51
C SER A 210 23.21 -10.50 17.03
N ALA A 211 23.12 -11.82 16.83
CA ALA A 211 21.89 -12.49 16.42
C ALA A 211 20.76 -12.31 17.46
N SER A 212 21.04 -12.49 18.76
CA SER A 212 19.99 -12.34 19.79
C SER A 212 19.55 -10.89 20.01
N SER A 213 20.39 -9.91 19.68
CA SER A 213 20.03 -8.48 19.65
C SER A 213 19.15 -8.15 18.45
N ILE A 214 19.55 -8.58 17.25
CA ILE A 214 18.94 -8.15 15.99
C ILE A 214 17.66 -8.90 15.67
N TRP A 215 17.65 -10.23 15.78
CA TRP A 215 16.44 -10.99 15.43
C TRP A 215 15.26 -10.67 16.36
N LEU A 216 15.50 -10.04 17.52
CA LEU A 216 14.47 -9.59 18.45
C LEU A 216 13.42 -8.68 17.76
N HIS A 217 13.87 -7.70 16.98
CA HIS A 217 13.02 -6.85 16.13
C HIS A 217 13.09 -7.28 14.66
N GLY A 218 14.29 -7.60 14.17
CA GLY A 218 14.59 -7.95 12.78
C GLY A 218 13.81 -9.14 12.21
N THR A 219 13.33 -10.08 13.04
CA THR A 219 12.40 -11.13 12.58
C THR A 219 11.12 -10.53 11.97
N LEU A 220 10.61 -9.44 12.52
CA LEU A 220 9.44 -8.73 11.99
C LEU A 220 9.81 -7.83 10.81
N GLU A 221 10.95 -7.15 10.87
CA GLU A 221 11.36 -6.15 9.86
C GLU A 221 11.84 -6.77 8.56
N ILE A 222 12.74 -7.75 8.63
CA ILE A 222 13.25 -8.48 7.46
C ILE A 222 12.08 -9.17 6.75
N SER A 223 11.18 -9.82 7.52
CA SER A 223 9.94 -10.38 6.98
C SER A 223 9.09 -9.30 6.28
N SER A 224 8.95 -8.12 6.87
CA SER A 224 8.16 -7.02 6.30
C SER A 224 8.79 -6.41 5.04
N ILE A 225 10.12 -6.32 4.95
CA ILE A 225 10.85 -5.93 3.74
C ILE A 225 10.63 -6.97 2.63
N ILE A 226 10.69 -8.28 2.94
CA ILE A 226 10.41 -9.36 1.98
C ILE A 226 8.95 -9.30 1.49
N LEU A 227 7.99 -9.02 2.37
CA LEU A 227 6.58 -8.82 2.00
C LEU A 227 6.39 -7.57 1.11
N ALA A 228 7.07 -6.46 1.41
CA ALA A 228 7.10 -5.26 0.58
C ALA A 228 7.72 -5.52 -0.80
N GLY A 229 8.76 -6.36 -0.85
CA GLY A 229 9.33 -6.88 -2.09
C GLY A 229 8.32 -7.67 -2.92
N GLY A 230 7.59 -8.60 -2.32
CA GLY A 230 6.53 -9.34 -3.02
C GLY A 230 5.37 -8.43 -3.46
N ALA A 231 5.05 -7.38 -2.70
CA ALA A 231 4.09 -6.35 -3.10
C ALA A 231 4.58 -5.54 -4.32
N GLY A 232 5.86 -5.14 -4.35
CA GLY A 232 6.46 -4.40 -5.46
C GLY A 232 6.59 -5.24 -6.74
N LEU A 233 6.99 -6.50 -6.61
CA LEU A 233 6.96 -7.47 -7.71
C LEU A 233 5.53 -7.72 -8.22
N THR A 234 4.52 -7.73 -7.34
CA THR A 234 3.11 -7.81 -7.74
C THR A 234 2.64 -6.56 -8.49
N LEU A 235 3.09 -5.37 -8.08
CA LEU A 235 2.84 -4.11 -8.79
C LEU A 235 3.44 -4.15 -10.22
N GLY A 236 4.71 -4.56 -10.33
CA GLY A 236 5.40 -4.72 -11.62
C GLY A 236 4.77 -5.77 -12.53
N ARG A 237 4.34 -6.92 -11.97
CA ARG A 237 3.61 -7.97 -12.70
C ARG A 237 2.40 -7.41 -13.47
N GLY A 238 1.70 -6.43 -12.90
CA GLY A 238 0.55 -5.80 -13.53
C GLY A 238 0.86 -5.19 -14.90
N LEU A 239 2.07 -4.66 -15.11
CA LEU A 239 2.50 -4.09 -16.39
C LEU A 239 2.93 -5.17 -17.40
N ILE A 240 3.59 -6.23 -16.92
CA ILE A 240 4.18 -7.28 -17.77
C ILE A 240 3.09 -8.25 -18.28
N PHE A 241 2.19 -8.67 -17.39
CA PHE A 241 1.22 -9.74 -17.64
C PHE A 241 -0.21 -9.22 -17.43
N PRO A 242 -0.75 -8.38 -18.34
CA PRO A 242 -2.02 -7.70 -18.13
C PRO A 242 -3.26 -8.58 -18.38
N GLY A 243 -3.10 -9.76 -18.98
CA GLY A 243 -4.20 -10.65 -19.33
C GLY A 243 -5.16 -9.97 -20.32
N THR A 244 -6.45 -9.91 -19.96
CA THR A 244 -7.51 -9.26 -20.74
C THR A 244 -7.67 -7.76 -20.47
N TYR A 245 -6.96 -7.20 -19.49
CA TYR A 245 -6.96 -5.77 -19.21
C TYR A 245 -5.94 -5.01 -20.07
N SER A 246 -6.07 -3.69 -20.19
CA SER A 246 -4.94 -2.87 -20.63
C SER A 246 -3.82 -2.88 -19.57
N ARG A 247 -2.56 -2.62 -19.98
CA ARG A 247 -1.42 -2.57 -19.05
C ARG A 247 -1.65 -1.63 -17.85
N LEU A 248 -2.28 -0.48 -18.09
CA LEU A 248 -2.66 0.45 -17.03
C LEU A 248 -3.75 -0.12 -16.11
N GLN A 249 -4.82 -0.68 -16.67
CA GLN A 249 -5.91 -1.26 -15.88
C GLN A 249 -5.39 -2.41 -14.99
N SER A 250 -4.50 -3.25 -15.53
CA SER A 250 -3.82 -4.30 -14.79
C SER A 250 -2.85 -3.75 -13.72
N LEU A 251 -2.12 -2.68 -14.00
CA LEU A 251 -1.32 -1.96 -12.99
C LEU A 251 -2.20 -1.41 -11.87
N GLN A 252 -3.36 -0.81 -12.18
CA GLN A 252 -4.31 -0.31 -11.19
C GLN A 252 -4.86 -1.43 -10.30
N VAL A 253 -5.31 -2.55 -10.88
CA VAL A 253 -5.81 -3.72 -10.13
C VAL A 253 -4.71 -4.34 -9.27
N SER A 254 -3.53 -4.55 -9.85
CA SER A 254 -2.40 -5.15 -9.16
C SER A 254 -1.92 -4.26 -8.02
N GLY A 255 -1.73 -2.97 -8.29
CA GLY A 255 -1.32 -1.96 -7.30
C GLY A 255 -2.33 -1.73 -6.19
N MET A 256 -3.64 -1.74 -6.47
CA MET A 256 -4.65 -1.66 -5.41
C MET A 256 -4.69 -2.92 -4.54
N ARG A 257 -4.38 -4.09 -5.10
CA ARG A 257 -4.26 -5.34 -4.33
C ARG A 257 -2.98 -5.37 -3.50
N SER A 258 -1.82 -5.08 -4.09
CA SER A 258 -0.53 -5.09 -3.39
C SER A 258 -0.38 -3.95 -2.37
N LEU A 259 -1.02 -2.78 -2.57
CA LEU A 259 -1.06 -1.73 -1.56
C LEU A 259 -1.79 -2.17 -0.28
N LYS A 260 -2.77 -3.08 -0.36
CA LYS A 260 -3.37 -3.68 0.85
C LYS A 260 -2.37 -4.53 1.65
N LEU A 261 -1.41 -5.16 0.98
CA LEU A 261 -0.32 -5.88 1.67
C LEU A 261 0.59 -4.88 2.40
N MET A 262 0.90 -3.73 1.78
CA MET A 262 1.64 -2.63 2.43
C MET A 262 0.92 -2.13 3.69
N LEU A 263 -0.40 -1.89 3.62
CA LEU A 263 -1.22 -1.53 4.79
C LEU A 263 -1.22 -2.62 5.88
N GLY A 264 -1.11 -3.89 5.49
CA GLY A 264 -1.01 -5.03 6.41
C GLY A 264 0.31 -5.11 7.16
N ILE A 265 1.42 -4.70 6.55
CA ILE A 265 2.76 -4.72 7.18
C ILE A 265 3.09 -3.44 7.95
N THR A 266 2.41 -2.31 7.71
CA THR A 266 2.67 -1.06 8.46
C THR A 266 2.59 -1.25 9.98
N PRO A 267 1.57 -1.93 10.57
CA PRO A 267 1.56 -2.17 12.02
C PRO A 267 2.64 -3.14 12.49
N VAL A 268 3.13 -4.02 11.62
CA VAL A 268 4.22 -4.96 11.94
C VAL A 268 5.54 -4.20 12.13
N PHE A 269 5.84 -3.21 11.27
CA PHE A 269 6.96 -2.29 11.49
C PHE A 269 6.82 -1.46 12.77
N VAL A 270 5.61 -0.98 13.09
CA VAL A 270 5.37 -0.25 14.36
C VAL A 270 5.68 -1.13 15.57
N VAL A 271 5.25 -2.40 15.57
CA VAL A 271 5.58 -3.35 16.63
C VAL A 271 7.08 -3.65 16.67
N ALA A 272 7.73 -3.81 15.51
CA ALA A 272 9.16 -4.05 15.44
C ALA A 272 9.97 -2.87 16.01
N ALA A 273 9.65 -1.63 15.64
CA ALA A 273 10.29 -0.44 16.16
C ALA A 273 10.03 -0.21 17.66
N ILE A 274 8.89 -0.66 18.21
CA ILE A 274 8.66 -0.72 19.66
C ILE A 274 9.64 -1.72 20.31
N ILE A 275 9.81 -2.90 19.72
CA ILE A 275 10.74 -3.92 20.22
C ILE A 275 12.20 -3.46 20.11
N GLU A 276 12.59 -2.84 18.99
CA GLU A 276 13.92 -2.26 18.82
C GLU A 276 14.16 -1.19 19.87
N SER A 277 13.32 -0.14 19.84
CA SER A 277 13.52 1.04 20.66
C SER A 277 13.46 0.72 22.14
N PHE A 278 12.45 -0.03 22.60
CA PHE A 278 12.21 -0.23 24.04
C PHE A 278 12.87 -1.49 24.61
N LEU A 279 12.91 -2.61 23.88
CA LEU A 279 13.36 -3.89 24.42
C LEU A 279 14.83 -4.22 24.10
N THR A 280 15.32 -3.86 22.90
CA THR A 280 16.66 -4.29 22.43
C THR A 280 17.80 -3.69 23.27
N ARG A 281 17.58 -2.50 23.85
CA ARG A 281 18.51 -1.83 24.78
C ARG A 281 18.85 -2.65 26.02
N TYR A 282 17.95 -3.54 26.47
CA TYR A 282 18.17 -4.41 27.63
C TYR A 282 19.07 -5.60 27.27
N THR A 283 20.31 -5.32 26.89
CA THR A 283 21.30 -6.34 26.46
C THR A 283 21.55 -7.39 27.54
N HIS A 284 21.50 -7.00 28.83
CA HIS A 284 21.63 -7.90 29.98
C HIS A 284 20.37 -8.73 30.30
N ALA A 285 19.26 -8.57 29.56
CA ALA A 285 18.10 -9.43 29.74
C ALA A 285 18.47 -10.90 29.42
N PRO A 286 17.96 -11.89 30.18
CA PRO A 286 18.32 -13.29 29.97
C PRO A 286 18.05 -13.74 28.54
N VAL A 287 19.00 -14.46 27.93
CA VAL A 287 18.93 -14.92 26.52
C VAL A 287 17.61 -15.66 26.23
N ILE A 288 17.10 -16.41 27.22
CA ILE A 288 15.80 -17.11 27.14
C ILE A 288 14.64 -16.15 26.85
N VAL A 289 14.61 -14.95 27.46
CA VAL A 289 13.54 -13.95 27.23
C VAL A 289 13.61 -13.40 25.81
N LYS A 290 14.82 -13.08 25.33
CA LYS A 290 15.04 -12.65 23.94
C LYS A 290 14.61 -13.75 22.96
N LEU A 291 15.01 -14.99 23.22
CA LEU A 291 14.67 -16.15 22.40
C LEU A 291 13.16 -16.41 22.33
N ILE A 292 12.44 -16.29 23.46
CA ILE A 292 10.96 -16.40 23.48
C ILE A 292 10.33 -15.33 22.59
N LEU A 293 10.79 -14.08 22.66
CA LEU A 293 10.26 -12.99 21.82
C LEU A 293 10.57 -13.17 20.33
N ILE A 294 11.77 -13.67 19.99
CA ILE A 294 12.16 -14.06 18.62
C ILE A 294 11.24 -15.17 18.11
N VAL A 295 11.03 -16.23 18.90
CA VAL A 295 10.18 -17.37 18.54
C VAL A 295 8.71 -16.96 18.41
N LEU A 296 8.19 -16.09 19.29
CA LEU A 296 6.83 -15.54 19.17
C LEU A 296 6.67 -14.70 17.90
N SER A 297 7.65 -13.86 17.57
CA SER A 297 7.66 -13.06 16.33
C SER A 297 7.71 -13.95 15.08
N ALA A 298 8.57 -14.98 15.08
CA ALA A 298 8.66 -15.94 14.00
C ALA A 298 7.37 -16.77 13.86
N ALA A 299 6.78 -17.21 14.97
CA ALA A 299 5.50 -17.93 15.00
C ALA A 299 4.34 -17.06 14.51
N PHE A 300 4.34 -15.75 14.82
CA PHE A 300 3.39 -14.80 14.25
C PHE A 300 3.55 -14.70 12.72
N ILE A 301 4.77 -14.48 12.22
CA ILE A 301 5.04 -14.38 10.77
C ILE A 301 4.60 -15.66 10.05
N VAL A 302 5.08 -16.83 10.47
CA VAL A 302 4.75 -18.12 9.84
C VAL A 302 3.25 -18.45 10.01
N GLY A 303 2.72 -18.28 11.21
CA GLY A 303 1.33 -18.59 11.54
C GLY A 303 0.32 -17.72 10.78
N TYR A 304 0.49 -16.40 10.81
CA TYR A 304 -0.45 -15.45 10.24
C TYR A 304 -0.28 -15.23 8.72
N LEU A 305 0.94 -15.29 8.19
CA LEU A 305 1.20 -14.96 6.78
C LEU A 305 1.34 -16.19 5.88
N ILE A 306 1.68 -17.36 6.41
CA ILE A 306 1.86 -18.59 5.62
C ILE A 306 0.75 -19.60 5.93
N ILE A 307 0.62 -20.01 7.20
CA ILE A 307 -0.30 -21.08 7.60
C ILE A 307 -1.76 -20.61 7.51
N TYR A 308 -2.10 -19.46 8.07
CA TYR A 308 -3.49 -18.97 8.12
C TYR A 308 -4.11 -18.73 6.73
N PRO A 309 -3.45 -18.07 5.75
CA PRO A 309 -4.02 -17.91 4.41
C PRO A 309 -4.14 -19.24 3.68
N TRP A 310 -3.19 -20.16 3.84
CA TRP A 310 -3.29 -21.52 3.28
C TRP A 310 -4.46 -22.30 3.88
N MET A 311 -4.65 -22.29 5.19
CA MET A 311 -5.79 -22.91 5.86
C MET A 311 -7.13 -22.31 5.40
N LYS A 312 -7.21 -20.98 5.27
CA LYS A 312 -8.43 -20.31 4.82
C LYS A 312 -8.71 -20.56 3.33
N SER A 313 -7.68 -20.69 2.50
CA SER A 313 -7.84 -21.11 1.09
C SER A 313 -8.55 -22.47 0.94
N LYS A 314 -8.30 -23.42 1.85
CA LYS A 314 -8.97 -24.73 1.88
C LYS A 314 -10.41 -24.67 2.40
N LYS A 315 -10.69 -23.80 3.36
CA LYS A 315 -12.03 -23.65 4.00
C LYS A 315 -12.98 -22.71 3.24
N ARG A 316 -12.50 -22.06 2.16
CA ARG A 316 -13.16 -20.99 1.40
C ARG A 316 -13.26 -19.67 2.20
N PHE A 317 -13.18 -18.55 1.49
CA PHE A 317 -13.29 -17.20 2.07
C PHE A 317 -14.76 -16.78 2.22
N GLU A 318 -15.05 -15.91 3.19
CA GLU A 318 -16.43 -15.47 3.49
C GLU A 318 -17.01 -14.64 2.33
N ALA A 319 -16.17 -13.84 1.68
CA ALA A 319 -16.49 -13.15 0.44
C ALA A 319 -15.25 -13.12 -0.47
N PRO A 320 -15.39 -13.18 -1.81
CA PRO A 320 -14.25 -12.98 -2.71
C PRO A 320 -13.70 -11.55 -2.57
N LEU A 321 -12.39 -11.37 -2.82
CA LEU A 321 -11.77 -10.05 -2.91
C LEU A 321 -12.62 -9.11 -3.77
N LYS A 322 -13.15 -8.06 -3.14
CA LYS A 322 -13.99 -7.05 -3.79
C LYS A 322 -13.23 -6.44 -4.96
N GLU A 323 -13.63 -6.80 -6.18
CA GLU A 323 -12.97 -6.30 -7.38
C GLU A 323 -13.18 -4.79 -7.49
N THR A 324 -12.07 -4.08 -7.76
CA THR A 324 -12.15 -2.69 -8.18
C THR A 324 -12.86 -2.66 -9.53
N LYS A 325 -14.14 -2.27 -9.56
CA LYS A 325 -14.82 -1.95 -10.81
C LYS A 325 -14.07 -0.80 -11.48
N LEU A 326 -13.28 -1.13 -12.50
CA LEU A 326 -12.66 -0.15 -13.38
C LEU A 326 -13.73 0.37 -14.34
N PRO A 327 -13.79 1.69 -14.60
CA PRO A 327 -14.67 2.21 -15.64
C PRO A 327 -14.22 1.69 -17.01
N PRO A 328 -15.15 1.42 -17.94
CA PRO A 328 -14.83 0.93 -19.28
C PRO A 328 -14.10 1.97 -20.15
N SER A 329 -14.03 3.23 -19.71
CA SER A 329 -13.40 4.33 -20.45
C SER A 329 -12.61 5.27 -19.53
N ASN A 330 -11.50 5.81 -20.04
CA ASN A 330 -10.71 6.88 -19.43
C ASN A 330 -11.24 8.30 -19.76
N THR A 331 -12.36 8.44 -20.49
CA THR A 331 -12.83 9.73 -21.03
C THR A 331 -13.54 10.65 -20.03
N GLU A 332 -14.00 10.16 -18.88
CA GLU A 332 -14.65 11.03 -17.90
C GLU A 332 -13.66 12.06 -17.31
N PRO A 333 -13.99 13.37 -17.34
CA PRO A 333 -13.10 14.44 -16.87
C PRO A 333 -12.88 14.39 -15.36
N THR A 334 -11.72 14.86 -14.91
CA THR A 334 -11.35 14.79 -13.48
C THR A 334 -12.18 15.79 -12.68
N GLN A 335 -13.13 15.32 -11.87
CA GLN A 335 -14.02 16.18 -11.08
C GLN A 335 -13.32 16.68 -9.81
N PHE A 336 -12.62 17.82 -9.87
CA PHE A 336 -11.82 18.33 -8.75
C PHE A 336 -12.64 18.80 -7.53
N HIS A 337 -13.93 19.12 -7.70
CA HIS A 337 -14.76 19.75 -6.66
C HIS A 337 -15.63 18.77 -5.84
N ASN A 338 -15.53 17.46 -6.11
CA ASN A 338 -16.33 16.44 -5.42
C ASN A 338 -15.54 15.78 -4.29
N ILE A 339 -16.18 15.59 -3.14
CA ILE A 339 -15.63 14.82 -2.02
C ILE A 339 -15.54 13.34 -2.43
N LYS A 340 -14.32 12.82 -2.47
CA LYS A 340 -13.99 11.47 -2.96
C LYS A 340 -13.50 10.57 -1.82
N SER A 341 -13.68 9.26 -1.95
CA SER A 341 -12.97 8.31 -1.08
C SER A 341 -11.50 8.23 -1.48
N ASN A 342 -10.61 7.79 -0.58
CA ASN A 342 -9.20 7.55 -0.91
C ASN A 342 -9.04 6.62 -2.12
N SER A 343 -9.97 5.67 -2.31
CA SER A 343 -9.97 4.77 -3.48
C SER A 343 -10.37 5.45 -4.78
N ASP A 344 -11.16 6.52 -4.73
CA ASP A 344 -11.56 7.30 -5.91
C ASP A 344 -10.50 8.36 -6.25
N VAL A 345 -9.89 8.98 -5.23
CA VAL A 345 -8.69 9.82 -5.41
C VAL A 345 -7.59 9.04 -6.13
N LEU A 346 -7.25 7.84 -5.63
CA LEU A 346 -6.22 7.00 -6.22
C LEU A 346 -6.54 6.57 -7.68
N LYS A 347 -7.80 6.22 -7.98
CA LYS A 347 -8.25 5.95 -9.37
C LYS A 347 -8.06 7.17 -10.27
N ASP A 348 -8.43 8.35 -9.79
CA ASP A 348 -8.36 9.58 -10.58
C ASP A 348 -6.91 10.03 -10.78
N THR A 349 -6.03 9.83 -9.81
CA THR A 349 -4.58 9.98 -9.98
C THR A 349 -4.06 9.09 -11.10
N PHE A 350 -4.37 7.79 -11.09
CA PHE A 350 -3.97 6.88 -12.18
C PHE A 350 -4.58 7.26 -13.54
N ARG A 351 -5.83 7.75 -13.57
CA ARG A 351 -6.49 8.23 -14.80
C ARG A 351 -5.80 9.46 -15.37
N PHE A 352 -5.49 10.44 -14.52
CA PHE A 352 -4.77 11.67 -14.88
C PHE A 352 -3.40 11.35 -15.48
N TYR A 353 -2.57 10.57 -14.78
CA TYR A 353 -1.25 10.19 -15.29
C TYR A 353 -1.33 9.34 -16.57
N SER A 354 -2.34 8.48 -16.72
CA SER A 354 -2.54 7.74 -17.96
C SER A 354 -2.88 8.64 -19.14
N ARG A 355 -3.79 9.61 -18.96
CA ARG A 355 -4.27 10.51 -20.02
C ARG A 355 -3.14 11.38 -20.56
N HIS A 356 -2.28 11.86 -19.66
CA HIS A 356 -1.18 12.76 -19.96
C HIS A 356 0.17 12.03 -20.13
N SER A 357 0.18 10.69 -20.13
CA SER A 357 1.43 9.89 -20.17
C SER A 357 2.31 10.21 -21.38
N SER A 358 1.71 10.48 -22.54
CA SER A 358 2.41 10.87 -23.77
C SER A 358 3.11 12.24 -23.71
N ARG A 359 2.75 13.12 -22.76
CA ARG A 359 3.46 14.39 -22.50
C ARG A 359 4.38 14.28 -21.28
N ILE A 360 3.89 13.68 -20.19
CA ILE A 360 4.62 13.58 -18.91
C ILE A 360 5.84 12.65 -19.04
N VAL A 361 5.71 11.48 -19.68
CA VAL A 361 6.82 10.51 -19.73
C VAL A 361 8.00 11.05 -20.57
N PRO A 362 7.81 11.60 -21.79
CA PRO A 362 8.91 12.22 -22.52
C PRO A 362 9.53 13.43 -21.82
N LEU A 363 8.73 14.25 -21.13
CA LEU A 363 9.24 15.37 -20.33
C LEU A 363 10.15 14.86 -19.20
N VAL A 364 9.68 13.88 -18.41
CA VAL A 364 10.45 13.30 -17.30
C VAL A 364 11.72 12.62 -17.80
N LEU A 365 11.66 11.85 -18.90
CA LEU A 365 12.83 11.23 -19.50
C LEU A 365 13.80 12.26 -20.09
N GLY A 366 13.30 13.33 -20.71
CA GLY A 366 14.11 14.42 -21.26
C GLY A 366 14.84 15.21 -20.17
N VAL A 367 14.14 15.55 -19.07
CA VAL A 367 14.75 16.18 -17.89
C VAL A 367 15.77 15.25 -17.24
N ALA A 368 15.44 13.97 -17.05
CA ALA A 368 16.38 12.99 -16.49
C ALA A 368 17.64 12.84 -17.36
N ALA A 369 17.48 12.73 -18.69
CA ALA A 369 18.60 12.67 -19.62
C ALA A 369 19.43 13.96 -19.65
N ALA A 370 18.79 15.14 -19.56
CA ALA A 370 19.50 16.42 -19.49
C ALA A 370 20.30 16.57 -18.20
N VAL A 371 19.74 16.20 -17.04
CA VAL A 371 20.45 16.24 -15.75
C VAL A 371 21.58 15.19 -15.73
N SER A 372 21.34 13.97 -16.21
CA SER A 372 22.40 12.96 -16.34
C SER A 372 23.50 13.39 -17.30
N GLY A 373 23.17 14.03 -18.43
CA GLY A 373 24.13 14.60 -19.36
C GLY A 373 24.96 15.72 -18.72
N LEU A 374 24.31 16.66 -18.02
CA LEU A 374 24.99 17.70 -17.25
C LEU A 374 25.96 17.13 -16.20
N SER A 375 25.59 16.05 -15.51
CA SER A 375 26.47 15.40 -14.53
C SER A 375 27.72 14.74 -15.13
N LEU A 376 27.82 14.59 -16.45
CA LEU A 376 29.05 14.14 -17.14
C LEU A 376 30.01 15.29 -17.48
N PHE A 377 29.56 16.54 -17.39
CA PHE A 377 30.37 17.75 -17.66
C PHE A 377 30.75 18.53 -16.39
N LEU A 378 30.20 18.14 -15.24
CA LEU A 378 30.60 18.68 -13.94
C LEU A 378 31.73 17.80 -13.41
N ASP A 379 32.96 18.32 -13.51
CA ASP A 379 34.24 17.63 -13.28
C ASP A 379 34.53 17.26 -11.81
N GLU A 380 33.50 17.24 -10.96
CA GLU A 380 33.59 16.47 -9.72
C GLU A 380 33.51 14.99 -10.12
N GLU A 381 34.34 14.13 -9.50
CA GLU A 381 34.11 12.68 -9.57
C GLU A 381 32.60 12.43 -9.35
N PRO A 382 31.97 11.46 -10.05
CA PRO A 382 30.58 11.08 -9.81
C PRO A 382 30.48 10.39 -8.44
N THR A 383 30.66 11.20 -7.40
CA THR A 383 30.94 10.89 -6.00
C THR A 383 29.65 10.47 -5.35
N ILE A 384 29.16 9.32 -5.81
CA ILE A 384 28.15 8.57 -5.09
C ILE A 384 26.85 9.42 -5.04
N PHE A 385 26.65 10.51 -5.79
CA PHE A 385 25.46 11.38 -5.65
C PHE A 385 24.14 10.67 -6.01
N PHE A 386 24.21 9.63 -6.86
CA PHE A 386 23.10 8.70 -7.12
C PHE A 386 22.90 7.62 -6.02
N ALA A 387 23.93 7.31 -5.23
CA ALA A 387 23.93 6.30 -4.17
C ALA A 387 23.67 6.92 -2.78
N ASN A 388 24.31 8.05 -2.47
CA ASN A 388 23.91 9.06 -1.49
C ASN A 388 22.67 9.81 -1.98
N LEU A 389 21.56 9.09 -1.93
CA LEU A 389 20.29 9.66 -1.56
C LEU A 389 19.68 10.76 -2.46
N TRP A 390 20.22 11.25 -3.59
CA TRP A 390 19.60 12.32 -4.42
C TRP A 390 18.07 12.24 -4.45
N TRP A 391 17.50 11.12 -4.87
CA TRP A 391 16.05 10.91 -4.95
C TRP A 391 15.37 10.64 -3.60
N GLN A 392 16.10 10.10 -2.62
CA GLN A 392 15.64 9.91 -1.25
C GLN A 392 15.49 11.26 -0.54
N SER A 393 16.50 12.13 -0.65
CA SER A 393 16.52 13.54 -0.28
C SER A 393 15.48 14.32 -1.06
N PHE A 394 15.39 14.20 -2.39
CA PHE A 394 14.36 14.91 -3.18
C PHE A 394 12.94 14.69 -2.66
N PHE A 395 12.56 13.46 -2.29
CA PHE A 395 11.29 13.23 -1.61
C PHE A 395 11.31 13.74 -0.15
N SER A 396 12.39 13.56 0.59
CA SER A 396 12.60 14.13 1.94
C SER A 396 12.47 15.66 2.00
N ASP A 397 12.84 16.35 0.91
CA ASP A 397 12.96 17.80 0.75
C ASP A 397 11.69 18.36 0.08
N MET A 398 10.98 17.58 -0.75
CA MET A 398 9.55 17.83 -0.97
C MET A 398 8.77 17.73 0.35
N PHE A 399 9.24 16.91 1.28
CA PHE A 399 8.80 16.85 2.68
C PHE A 399 9.68 17.70 3.63
N TYR A 400 10.31 18.78 3.17
CA TYR A 400 10.97 19.77 4.05
C TYR A 400 9.98 20.33 5.10
N ALA A 401 8.68 20.31 4.77
CA ALA A 401 7.58 20.47 5.71
C ALA A 401 7.73 19.61 6.99
N LEU A 402 8.06 18.32 6.87
CA LEU A 402 8.23 17.39 8.00
C LEU A 402 9.57 17.59 8.73
N HIS A 403 10.54 18.28 8.11
CA HIS A 403 11.83 18.62 8.73
C HIS A 403 11.74 19.90 9.58
N THR A 404 10.73 20.74 9.37
CA THR A 404 10.47 21.89 10.25
C THR A 404 9.74 21.47 11.53
N PRO A 405 10.30 21.72 12.74
CA PRO A 405 9.78 21.18 14.00
C PRO A 405 8.51 21.87 14.51
N THR A 406 7.96 22.84 13.77
CA THR A 406 6.81 23.65 14.19
C THR A 406 5.56 23.30 13.38
N TRP A 407 4.54 22.78 14.06
CA TRP A 407 3.26 22.38 13.47
C TRP A 407 2.60 23.44 12.53
N PRO A 408 2.65 24.76 12.80
CA PRO A 408 2.17 25.76 11.86
C PRO A 408 2.89 25.71 10.49
N PHE A 409 4.19 25.45 10.48
CA PHE A 409 5.00 25.42 9.26
C PHE A 409 4.79 24.12 8.47
N ILE A 410 4.57 22.99 9.17
CA ILE A 410 4.08 21.73 8.58
C ILE A 410 2.76 21.98 7.83
N ILE A 411 1.79 22.65 8.47
CA ILE A 411 0.49 22.96 7.87
C ILE A 411 0.63 23.90 6.66
N ILE A 412 1.36 25.01 6.80
CA ILE A 412 1.56 26.00 5.73
C ILE A 412 2.20 25.34 4.50
N ASN A 413 3.28 24.57 4.67
CA ASN A 413 3.94 23.89 3.56
C ASN A 413 3.07 22.80 2.95
N SER A 414 2.32 22.04 3.75
CA SER A 414 1.39 21.01 3.23
C SER A 414 0.29 21.65 2.38
N VAL A 415 -0.26 22.80 2.82
CA VAL A 415 -1.28 23.57 2.08
C VAL A 415 -0.67 24.16 0.80
N ALA A 416 0.50 24.82 0.89
CA ALA A 416 1.18 25.42 -0.25
C ALA A 416 1.55 24.38 -1.32
N LEU A 417 2.13 23.24 -0.93
CA LEU A 417 2.45 22.14 -1.82
C LEU A 417 1.19 21.56 -2.47
N THR A 418 0.10 21.40 -1.72
CA THR A 418 -1.19 20.95 -2.24
C THR A 418 -1.75 21.94 -3.26
N ILE A 419 -1.64 23.25 -3.02
CA ILE A 419 -2.06 24.30 -3.96
C ILE A 419 -1.21 24.26 -5.23
N ILE A 420 0.12 24.16 -5.13
CA ILE A 420 1.03 24.07 -6.28
C ILE A 420 0.71 22.83 -7.13
N LEU A 421 0.56 21.66 -6.51
CA LEU A 421 0.19 20.42 -7.18
C LEU A 421 -1.20 20.50 -7.83
N TYR A 422 -2.17 21.10 -7.15
CA TYR A 422 -3.51 21.34 -7.70
C TYR A 422 -3.48 22.26 -8.92
N LEU A 423 -2.76 23.39 -8.84
CA LEU A 423 -2.61 24.33 -9.95
C LEU A 423 -1.93 23.67 -11.15
N LEU A 424 -0.86 22.90 -10.93
CA LEU A 424 -0.20 22.10 -11.98
C LEU A 424 -1.16 21.10 -12.63
N MET A 425 -1.91 20.32 -11.85
CA MET A 425 -2.90 19.36 -12.40
C MET A 425 -4.01 20.05 -13.20
N VAL A 426 -4.51 21.20 -12.73
CA VAL A 426 -5.53 21.99 -13.45
C VAL A 426 -4.97 22.57 -14.75
N LEU A 427 -3.71 23.02 -14.76
CA LEU A 427 -3.06 23.58 -15.95
C LEU A 427 -2.85 22.49 -17.02
N VAL A 428 -2.37 21.31 -16.62
CA VAL A 428 -2.21 20.14 -17.50
C VAL A 428 -3.55 19.64 -18.05
N GLU A 429 -4.61 19.55 -17.23
CA GLU A 429 -5.95 19.12 -17.70
C GLU A 429 -6.60 20.18 -18.61
N LYS A 430 -6.27 21.48 -18.48
CA LYS A 430 -6.77 22.54 -19.38
C LYS A 430 -6.21 22.42 -20.81
N GLU A 431 -4.98 21.96 -21.00
CA GLU A 431 -4.38 21.75 -22.33
C GLU A 431 -4.82 20.43 -23.02
N TYR A 432 -5.80 19.74 -22.46
CA TYR A 432 -6.32 18.46 -22.97
C TYR A 432 -7.82 18.51 -23.29
N ARG A 433 -8.47 19.68 -23.09
CA ARG A 433 -9.83 19.98 -23.53
C ARG A 433 -9.81 20.84 -24.78
#